data_AF-A0A930ASU8-F1
#
_entry.id   AF-A0A930ASU8-F1
#
_cell.length_a   1.000
_cell.length_b   1.000
_cell.length_c   1.000
_cell.angle_alpha   90.00
_cell.angle_beta   90.00
_cell.angle_gamma   90.00
#
_symmetry.space_group_name_H-M   'P 1'
#
loop_
_entity.id
_entity.type
_entity.pdbx_description
1 polymer ?
#
loop_
_entity_poly.entity_id
_entity_poly.type
_entity_poly.pdbx_seq_one_letter_code
_entity_poly.pdbx_strand_id
1 'polypeptide(L)' 'MTKKEVPLKSHERLDRLEKENIDIIQSREVFSFSLDAVLLADFANIAKSRKAT' A
#
# COMPACT_ATOMS: atom_id res chain seq x y z
N MET A 1 -13.98 -8.17 -12.61
CA MET A 1 -12.73 -7.42 -12.31
C MET A 1 -11.62 -8.02 -13.14
N THR A 2 -11.14 -7.29 -14.15
CA THR A 2 -10.03 -7.72 -15.02
C THR A 2 -8.74 -7.70 -14.21
N LYS A 3 -8.17 -8.89 -13.95
CA LYS A 3 -6.90 -9.06 -13.23
C LYS A 3 -5.80 -8.42 -14.06
N LYS A 4 -5.29 -7.27 -13.62
CA LYS A 4 -4.17 -6.59 -14.28
C LYS A 4 -2.91 -7.39 -13.96
N GLU A 5 -2.29 -8.01 -14.96
CA GLU A 5 -1.04 -8.74 -14.75
C GLU A 5 0.08 -7.73 -14.51
N VAL A 6 0.50 -7.62 -13.26
CA VAL A 6 1.63 -6.81 -12.84
C VAL A 6 2.88 -7.70 -12.87
N PRO A 7 3.89 -7.41 -13.71
CA PRO A 7 5.12 -8.19 -13.73
C PRO A 7 5.89 -7.97 -12.42
N LEU A 8 6.11 -9.05 -11.66
CA LEU A 8 6.90 -9.04 -10.42
C LEU A 8 8.36 -9.37 -10.71
N LYS A 9 9.28 -8.65 -10.07
CA LYS A 9 10.72 -8.97 -10.09
C LYS A 9 11.06 -10.03 -9.04
N SER A 10 12.32 -10.47 -9.03
CA SER A 10 12.81 -11.40 -8.00
C SER A 10 12.58 -10.80 -6.60
N HIS A 11 12.05 -11.62 -5.69
CA HIS A 11 11.79 -11.29 -4.28
C HIS A 11 10.68 -10.26 -4.04
N GLU A 12 9.98 -9.85 -5.10
CA GLU A 12 8.73 -9.09 -5.01
C GLU A 12 7.52 -10.03 -4.88
N ARG A 13 6.47 -9.55 -4.22
CA ARG A 13 5.16 -10.18 -4.08
C ARG A 13 4.07 -9.13 -4.20
N LEU A 14 2.89 -9.56 -4.64
CA LEU A 14 1.70 -8.73 -4.67
C LEU A 14 0.82 -9.07 -3.47
N ASP A 15 0.59 -8.07 -2.61
CA ASP A 15 -0.33 -8.17 -1.47
C ASP A 15 -1.52 -7.23 -1.72
N ARG A 16 -2.68 -7.57 -1.14
CA ARG A 16 -3.92 -6.81 -1.33
C ARG A 16 -4.54 -6.41 -0.01
N LEU A 17 -4.92 -5.14 0.10
CA LEU A 17 -5.73 -4.61 1.18
C LEU A 17 -7.20 -4.69 0.75
N GLU A 18 -7.86 -5.80 1.09
CA GLU A 18 -9.22 -6.12 0.64
C GLU A 18 -10.24 -5.02 0.98
N LYS A 19 -10.16 -4.44 2.19
CA LYS A 19 -11.08 -3.39 2.66
C LYS A 19 -11.07 -2.15 1.75
N GLU A 20 -9.87 -1.74 1.32
CA GLU A 20 -9.67 -0.52 0.53
C GLU A 20 -9.57 -0.82 -0.97
N ASN A 21 -9.62 -2.09 -1.36
CA ASN A 21 -9.45 -2.56 -2.74
C ASN A 21 -8.13 -2.05 -3.38
N ILE A 22 -7.05 -2.07 -2.60
CA ILE A 22 -5.72 -1.61 -3.02
C ILE A 22 -4.79 -2.81 -3.18
N ASP A 23 -4.10 -2.88 -4.32
CA ASP A 23 -3.01 -3.83 -4.56
C ASP A 23 -1.66 -3.12 -4.36
N ILE A 24 -0.73 -3.75 -3.65
CA ILE A 24 0.61 -3.20 -3.36
C ILE A 24 1.69 -4.25 -3.62
N ILE A 25 2.76 -3.82 -4.29
CA ILE A 25 3.96 -4.63 -4.47
C ILE A 25 4.83 -4.49 -3.22
N GLN A 26 5.29 -5.61 -2.68
CA GLN A 26 6.15 -5.66 -1.51
C GLN A 26 7.35 -6.56 -1.77
N SER A 27 8.44 -6.35 -1.04
CA SER A 27 9.60 -7.24 -1.04
C SER A 27 10.09 -7.42 0.39
N ARG A 28 10.34 -8.67 0.79
CA ARG A 28 10.85 -8.94 2.16
C ARG A 28 12.25 -8.37 2.39
N GLU A 29 12.99 -8.09 1.32
CA GLU A 29 14.37 -7.62 1.39
C GLU A 29 14.48 -6.10 1.50
N VAL A 30 13.61 -5.36 0.78
CA VAL A 30 13.74 -3.91 0.66
C VAL A 30 12.57 -3.12 1.24
N PHE A 31 11.35 -3.67 1.24
CA PHE A 31 10.18 -2.94 1.74
C PHE A 31 8.95 -3.83 1.99
N SER A 32 8.42 -3.78 3.21
CA SER A 32 7.12 -4.35 3.54
C SER A 32 6.37 -3.41 4.49
N PHE A 33 5.08 -3.15 4.22
CA PHE A 33 4.24 -2.47 5.19
C PHE A 33 4.05 -3.37 6.43
N SER A 34 4.00 -2.74 7.59
CA SER A 34 3.60 -3.37 8.85
C SER A 34 2.15 -3.02 9.19
N LEU A 35 1.58 -3.72 10.18
CA LEU A 35 0.28 -3.37 10.72
C LEU A 35 0.24 -1.90 11.21
N ASP A 36 1.35 -1.40 11.76
CA ASP A 36 1.44 -0.02 12.25
C ASP A 36 1.18 1.00 11.14
N ALA A 37 1.65 0.75 9.91
CA ALA A 37 1.40 1.63 8.76
C ALA A 37 -0.10 1.66 8.40
N VAL A 38 -0.78 0.52 8.51
CA VAL A 38 -2.22 0.42 8.28
C VAL A 38 -3.00 1.15 9.36
N LEU A 39 -2.64 0.96 10.62
CA LEU A 39 -3.28 1.64 11.76
C LEU A 39 -3.03 3.15 11.74
N LEU A 40 -1.83 3.58 11.37
CA LEU A 40 -1.50 4.99 11.22
C LEU A 40 -2.34 5.64 10.12
N ALA A 41 -2.53 4.95 8.99
CA ALA A 41 -3.37 5.45 7.89
C ALA A 41 -4.85 5.59 8.32
N ASP A 42 -5.38 4.65 9.09
CA ASP A 42 -6.75 4.70 9.62
C ASP A 42 -6.91 5.80 10.70
N PHE A 43 -5.89 5.99 11.54
CA PHE A 43 -5.89 7.00 12.60
C PHE A 43 -5.67 8.44 12.10
N ALA A 44 -4.89 8.62 11.04
CA ALA A 44 -4.45 9.93 10.59
C ALA A 44 -5.62 10.77 10.03
N ASN A 45 -5.95 11.86 10.72
CA ASN A 45 -6.87 12.88 10.21
C ASN A 45 -6.13 13.86 9.28
N ILE A 46 -6.27 13.66 7.98
CA ILE A 46 -5.64 14.53 6.97
C ILE A 46 -6.50 15.78 6.77
N ALA A 47 -5.93 16.96 6.98
CA ALA A 47 -6.59 18.22 6.64
C ALA A 47 -6.80 18.30 5.13
N LYS A 48 -8.03 18.61 4.68
CA LYS A 48 -8.43 18.60 3.25
C LYS A 48 -7.62 19.51 2.31
N SER A 49 -6.78 20.40 2.85
CA SER A 49 -5.81 21.18 2.08
C SER A 49 -4.85 21.87 3.04
N ARG A 50 -3.62 21.38 3.15
CA ARG A 50 -2.50 22.27 3.43
C ARG A 50 -1.76 22.40 2.10
N LYS A 51 -2.10 23.42 1.31
CA LYS A 51 -1.21 23.87 0.24
C LYS A 51 0.12 24.13 0.93
N ALA A 52 1.15 23.38 0.55
CA ALA A 52 2.51 23.78 0.86
C ALA A 52 2.77 25.06 0.06
N THR A 53 2.43 26.19 0.66
CA THR A 53 2.94 27.51 0.27
C THR A 53 4.33 27.68 0.82
#